data_AF-A0A537JQ98-F1
#
_entry.id   AF-A0A537JQ98-F1
#
_cell.length_a   1.000
_cell.length_b   1.000
_cell.length_c   1.000
_cell.angle_alpha   90.00
_cell.angle_beta   90.00
_cell.angle_gamma   90.00
#
_symmetry.space_group_name_H-M   'P 1'
#
loop_
_entity.id
_entity.type
_entity.pdbx_description
1 polymer ?
#
loop_
_entity_poly.entity_id
_entity_poly.type
_entity_poly.pdbx_seq_one_letter_code
_entity_poly.pdbx_strand_id
1 'polypeptide(L)' 'MSPVYKLLLFIIIFGVVLMMGYSSFRYLNQKINESETGWELAGYSLLLLLVNVGLLLGGLFVLIKSYGFLADAE' A
#
# COMPACT_ATOMS: atom_id res chain seq x y z
N MET A 1 11.87 20.47 14.51
CA MET A 1 11.70 20.38 13.04
C MET A 1 10.32 20.88 12.62
N SER A 2 10.20 21.59 11.49
CA SER A 2 8.92 22.21 11.08
C SER A 2 7.84 21.16 10.76
N PRO A 3 6.60 21.28 11.30
CA PRO A 3 5.49 20.33 11.07
C PRO A 3 5.16 20.13 9.58
N VAL A 4 5.56 21.07 8.74
CA VAL A 4 5.42 20.99 7.27
C VAL A 4 6.12 19.76 6.68
N TYR A 5 7.31 19.39 7.18
CA TYR A 5 8.06 18.25 6.64
C TYR A 5 7.39 16.90 6.95
N LYS A 6 6.82 16.75 8.15
CA LYS A 6 6.05 15.57 8.55
C LYS A 6 4.80 15.41 7.67
N LEU A 7 4.16 16.52 7.36
CA LEU A 7 2.95 16.57 6.52
C LEU A 7 3.26 16.24 5.04
N LEU A 8 4.37 16.75 4.51
CA LEU A 8 4.84 16.41 3.15
C LEU A 8 5.22 14.92 3.03
N LEU A 9 5.96 14.38 4.00
CA LEU A 9 6.31 12.95 4.01
C LEU A 9 5.06 12.05 4.07
N PHE A 10 4.08 12.43 4.88
CA PHE A 10 2.80 11.72 4.92
C PHE A 10 2.11 11.71 3.55
N ILE A 11 2.00 12.86 2.88
CA ILE A 11 1.36 12.97 1.55
C ILE A 11 2.11 12.11 0.53
N ILE A 12 3.44 12.12 0.55
CA ILE A 12 4.27 11.32 -0.37
C ILE A 12 4.04 9.83 -0.14
N ILE A 13 4.16 9.36 1.10
CA ILE A 13 3.98 7.94 1.45
C ILE A 13 2.57 7.50 1.10
N PHE A 14 1.56 8.30 1.46
CA PHE A 14 0.16 8.03 1.15
C PHE A 14 -0.08 7.95 -0.36
N GLY A 15 0.48 8.88 -1.14
CA GLY A 15 0.39 8.88 -2.60
C GLY A 15 1.00 7.61 -3.22
N VAL A 16 2.18 7.20 -2.76
CA VAL A 16 2.84 5.97 -3.24
C VAL A 16 1.99 4.73 -2.91
N VAL A 17 1.48 4.62 -1.68
CA VAL A 17 0.62 3.50 -1.26
C VAL A 17 -0.65 3.45 -2.09
N LEU A 18 -1.30 4.59 -2.36
CA LEU A 18 -2.48 4.65 -3.22
C LEU A 18 -2.18 4.22 -4.65
N MET A 19 -1.08 4.70 -5.25
CA MET A 19 -0.70 4.31 -6.62
C MET A 19 -0.38 2.82 -6.71
N MET A 20 0.37 2.28 -5.75
CA MET A 20 0.67 0.84 -5.71
C MET A 20 -0.60 0.00 -5.50
N GLY A 21 -1.49 0.44 -4.61
CA GLY A 21 -2.78 -0.21 -4.36
C GLY A 21 -3.65 -0.23 -5.62
N TYR A 22 -3.78 0.92 -6.29
CA TYR A 22 -4.55 1.03 -7.54
C TYR A 22 -3.97 0.19 -8.68
N SER A 23 -2.64 0.21 -8.86
CA SER A 23 -1.97 -0.60 -9.88
C SER A 23 -2.19 -2.10 -9.64
N SER A 24 -2.02 -2.54 -8.40
CA SER A 24 -2.23 -3.93 -7.99
C SER A 24 -3.69 -4.35 -8.17
N PHE A 25 -4.62 -3.49 -7.77
CA PHE A 25 -6.05 -3.69 -8.00
C PHE A 25 -6.36 -3.84 -9.48
N ARG A 26 -5.89 -2.92 -10.34
CA ARG A 26 -6.15 -2.99 -11.77
C ARG A 26 -5.63 -4.28 -12.40
N TYR A 27 -4.39 -4.67 -12.05
CA TYR A 27 -3.78 -5.89 -12.57
C TYR A 27 -4.54 -7.16 -12.12
N LEU A 28 -4.83 -7.28 -10.83
CA LEU A 28 -5.50 -8.47 -10.28
C LEU A 28 -6.97 -8.53 -10.65
N ASN A 29 -7.66 -7.38 -10.73
CA ASN A 29 -9.04 -7.32 -11.18
C ASN A 29 -9.19 -7.71 -12.66
N GLN A 30 -8.21 -7.34 -13.50
CA GLN A 30 -8.15 -7.84 -14.87
C GLN A 30 -8.01 -9.37 -14.88
N LYS A 31 -7.11 -9.94 -14.06
CA LYS A 31 -6.94 -11.40 -13.95
C LYS A 31 -8.16 -12.12 -13.42
N ILE A 32 -8.86 -11.55 -12.44
CA ILE A 32 -10.12 -12.05 -11.91
C ILE A 32 -11.18 -12.14 -13.00
N ASN A 33 -11.31 -11.11 -13.84
CA ASN A 33 -12.30 -11.09 -14.92
C ASN A 33 -11.93 -12.01 -16.10
N GLU A 34 -10.64 -12.25 -16.34
CA GLU A 34 -10.14 -13.19 -17.34
C GLU A 34 -10.16 -14.65 -16.85
N SER A 35 -10.46 -14.91 -15.58
CA SER A 35 -10.42 -16.26 -15.00
C SER A 35 -11.62 -17.09 -15.43
N GLU A 36 -11.36 -18.25 -16.02
CA GLU A 36 -12.41 -19.20 -16.42
C GLU A 36 -12.76 -20.19 -15.29
N THR A 37 -11.88 -20.34 -14.30
CA THR A 37 -12.07 -21.27 -13.18
C THR A 37 -12.27 -20.57 -11.84
N GLY A 38 -13.16 -21.14 -11.00
CA GLY A 38 -13.44 -20.61 -9.67
C GLY A 38 -12.23 -20.63 -8.71
N TRP A 39 -11.28 -21.54 -8.93
CA TRP A 39 -10.03 -21.61 -8.17
C TRP A 39 -9.07 -20.45 -8.47
N GLU A 40 -8.94 -20.07 -9.74
CA GLU A 40 -8.15 -18.90 -10.14
C GLU A 40 -8.78 -17.62 -9.58
N LEU A 41 -10.10 -17.51 -9.65
CA LEU A 41 -10.84 -16.38 -9.12
C LEU A 41 -10.61 -16.21 -7.61
N ALA A 42 -10.72 -17.31 -6.85
CA ALA A 42 -10.42 -17.32 -5.42
C ALA A 42 -8.95 -16.98 -5.14
N GLY A 43 -8.01 -17.52 -5.93
CA GLY A 43 -6.58 -17.25 -5.80
C GLY A 43 -6.23 -15.78 -6.03
N TYR A 44 -6.68 -15.17 -7.12
CA TYR A 44 -6.42 -13.77 -7.41
C TYR A 44 -7.13 -12.83 -6.43
N SER A 45 -8.33 -13.19 -5.95
CA SER A 45 -9.04 -12.43 -4.93
C SER A 45 -8.30 -12.45 -3.59
N LEU A 46 -7.79 -13.62 -3.18
CA LEU A 46 -6.95 -13.75 -1.98
C LEU A 46 -5.66 -12.95 -2.12
N LEU A 47 -5.03 -13.01 -3.29
CA LEU A 47 -3.78 -12.29 -3.56
C LEU A 47 -4.00 -10.78 -3.51
N LEU A 48 -5.13 -10.29 -4.05
CA LEU A 48 -5.52 -8.89 -3.94
C LEU A 48 -5.70 -8.45 -2.48
N LEU A 49 -6.31 -9.29 -1.64
CA LEU A 49 -6.46 -9.03 -0.22
C LEU A 49 -5.10 -8.96 0.49
N LEU A 50 -4.22 -9.93 0.22
CA LEU A 50 -2.87 -9.98 0.81
C LEU A 50 -2.03 -8.76 0.40
N VAL A 51 -2.10 -8.33 -0.87
CA VAL A 51 -1.40 -7.14 -1.34
C VAL A 51 -1.90 -5.88 -0.63
N ASN A 52 -3.22 -5.72 -0.48
CA ASN A 52 -3.78 -4.57 0.25
C ASN A 52 -3.37 -4.55 1.72
N VAL A 53 -3.43 -5.71 2.40
CA VAL A 53 -2.95 -5.84 3.79
C VAL A 53 -1.47 -5.52 3.89
N GLY A 54 -0.65 -6.05 2.97
CA GLY A 54 0.78 -5.80 2.91
C GLY A 54 1.13 -4.32 2.70
N LEU A 55 0.42 -3.64 1.79
CA LEU A 55 0.58 -2.21 1.55
C LEU A 55 0.19 -1.37 2.76
N LEU A 56 -0.87 -1.75 3.47
CA LEU A 56 -1.34 -1.05 4.67
C LEU A 56 -0.35 -1.20 5.83
N LEU A 57 0.09 -2.43 6.10
CA LEU A 57 1.10 -2.70 7.12
C LEU A 57 2.47 -2.08 6.78
N GLY A 58 2.89 -2.19 5.51
CA GLY A 58 4.12 -1.58 5.02
C GLY A 58 4.08 -0.05 5.11
N GLY A 59 2.98 0.57 4.69
CA GLY A 59 2.76 2.01 4.80
C GLY A 59 2.79 2.49 6.25
N LEU A 60 2.12 1.78 7.16
CA LEU A 60 2.17 2.07 8.61
C LEU A 60 3.59 1.92 9.18
N PHE A 61 4.30 0.85 8.83
CA PHE A 61 5.66 0.63 9.31
C PHE A 61 6.62 1.72 8.83
N VAL A 62 6.54 2.09 7.55
CA VAL A 62 7.33 3.18 6.98
C VAL A 62 7.00 4.48 7.70
N LEU A 63 5.72 4.80 7.90
CA LEU A 63 5.33 5.98 8.67
C LEU A 63 5.93 5.96 10.08
N ILE A 64 5.72 4.90 10.86
CA ILE A 64 6.25 4.78 12.23
C ILE A 64 7.78 4.98 12.25
N LYS A 65 8.51 4.32 11.35
CA LYS A 65 9.97 4.44 11.25
C LYS A 65 10.41 5.83 10.83
N SER A 66 9.76 6.43 9.84
CA SER A 66 10.05 7.79 9.39
C SER A 66 9.76 8.80 10.49
N TYR A 67 8.66 8.66 11.23
CA TYR A 67 8.33 9.53 12.37
C TYR A 67 9.30 9.35 13.54
N GLY A 68 9.73 8.12 13.85
CA GLY A 68 10.74 7.85 14.87
C GLY A 68 12.10 8.46 14.50
N PHE A 69 12.55 8.27 13.26
CA PHE A 69 13.77 8.89 12.75
C PHE A 69 13.70 10.43 12.79
N LEU A 70 12.55 11.01 12.46
CA LEU A 70 12.32 12.46 12.55
C LEU A 70 12.22 12.99 13.99
N ALA A 71 11.91 12.13 14.96
CA ALA A 71 11.84 12.48 16.38
C ALA A 71 13.21 12.34 17.06
N ASP A 72 14.00 11.33 16.68
CA ASP A 72 15.38 11.13 17.17
C ASP A 72 16.39 12.11 16.53
N ALA A 73 15.99 12.81 15.46
CA ALA A 73 16.79 13.84 14.78
C ALA A 73 16.56 15.27 15.34
N GLU A 74 15.74 15.42 16.38
CA GLU A 74 15.66 16.61 17.26
C GLU A 74 16.61 16.46 18.45
#